data_AF-F3AAR6-F1
#
_entry.id   AF-F3AAR6-F1
#
_cell.length_a   1.000
_cell.length_b   1.000
_cell.length_c   1.000
_cell.angle_alpha   90.00
_cell.angle_beta   90.00
_cell.angle_gamma   90.00
#
_symmetry.space_group_name_H-M   'P 1'
#
loop_
_entity.id
_entity.type
_entity.pdbx_description
1 polymer ?
#
loop_
_entity_poly.entity_id
_entity_poly.type
_entity_poly.pdbx_seq_one_letter_code
_entity_poly.pdbx_strand_id
1 'polypeptide(L)'
;MNVLEKILEEIEKEQNSYEAEHAWNYSKGLEYAKEIIHSHMDDVTDTNVGSKNNWIPCSEGLPNEIEFQEAYCRNQYAAEFLVTIKGATRPTTLYFRNNSWFDEGRNYYKVVAWQPLPAPYKGEEAAG
;
A
#
# COMPACT_ATOMS: atom_id res chain seq x y z
N MET A 1 12.97 -3.43 -2.28
CA MET A 1 12.58 -4.82 -2.53
C MET A 1 11.27 -5.06 -1.80
N ASN A 2 10.18 -5.30 -2.54
CA ASN A 2 8.87 -5.59 -1.95
C ASN A 2 8.89 -6.98 -1.28
N VAL A 3 8.00 -7.22 -0.31
CA VAL A 3 7.82 -8.52 0.36
C VAL A 3 7.59 -9.64 -0.67
N LEU A 4 6.84 -9.38 -1.74
CA LEU A 4 6.63 -10.34 -2.82
C LEU A 4 7.92 -10.71 -3.54
N GLU A 5 8.79 -9.74 -3.84
CA GLU A 5 10.09 -10.00 -4.47
C GLU A 5 10.98 -10.86 -3.57
N LYS A 6 10.96 -10.61 -2.26
CA LYS A 6 11.69 -11.43 -1.28
C LYS A 6 11.17 -12.86 -1.21
N ILE A 7 9.84 -13.06 -1.24
CA ILE A 7 9.23 -14.40 -1.25
C ILE A 7 9.64 -15.16 -2.52
N LEU A 8 9.61 -14.51 -3.70
CA LEU A 8 10.04 -15.12 -4.95
C LEU A 8 11.52 -15.54 -4.90
N GLU A 9 12.39 -14.70 -4.32
CA GLU A 9 13.81 -15.00 -4.15
C GLU A 9 14.05 -16.21 -3.23
N GLU A 10 13.29 -16.33 -2.13
CA GLU A 10 13.35 -17.48 -1.22
C GLU A 10 12.88 -18.78 -1.91
N ILE A 11 11.80 -18.73 -2.69
CA ILE A 11 11.31 -19.88 -3.46
C ILE A 11 12.33 -20.33 -4.52
N GLU A 12 12.99 -19.38 -5.18
CA GLU A 12 14.04 -19.69 -6.16
C GLU A 12 15.25 -20.35 -5.50
N LYS A 13 15.69 -19.85 -4.33
CA LYS A 13 16.77 -20.48 -3.56
C LYS A 13 16.42 -21.90 -3.13
N GLU A 14 15.19 -22.12 -2.68
CA GLU A 14 14.69 -23.44 -2.28
C GLU A 14 14.68 -24.41 -3.47
N GLN A 15 14.15 -23.98 -4.63
CA GLN A 15 14.13 -24.78 -5.86
C GLN A 15 15.53 -25.20 -6.31
N ASN A 16 16.50 -24.29 -6.20
CA ASN A 16 17.90 -24.52 -6.60
C ASN A 16 18.71 -25.33 -5.57
N SER A 17 18.19 -25.53 -4.35
CA SER A 17 18.89 -26.26 -3.28
C SER A 17 18.80 -27.79 -3.39
N TYR A 18 17.85 -28.29 -4.19
CA TYR A 18 17.50 -29.70 -4.25
C TYR A 18 17.94 -30.35 -5.58
N GLU A 19 19.08 -31.03 -5.58
CA GLU A 19 19.55 -31.86 -6.70
C GLU A 19 19.24 -33.34 -6.44
N ALA A 20 18.05 -33.79 -6.83
CA ALA A 20 17.69 -35.21 -6.79
C ALA A 20 16.87 -35.63 -8.02
N GLU A 21 17.02 -36.87 -8.46
CA GLU A 21 16.38 -37.43 -9.67
C GLU A 21 14.83 -37.45 -9.60
N HIS A 22 14.26 -37.35 -8.38
CA HIS A 22 12.81 -37.23 -8.14
C HIS A 22 12.35 -35.81 -7.77
N ALA A 23 13.21 -34.80 -7.90
CA ALA A 23 12.90 -33.40 -7.59
C ALA A 23 11.94 -32.74 -8.60
N TRP A 24 11.56 -33.43 -9.68
CA TRP A 24 10.73 -32.84 -10.73
C TRP A 24 9.37 -32.36 -10.24
N ASN A 25 8.63 -33.17 -9.47
CA ASN A 25 7.33 -32.77 -8.91
C ASN A 25 7.47 -31.62 -7.90
N TYR A 26 8.56 -31.61 -7.13
CA TYR A 26 8.85 -30.57 -6.14
C TYR A 26 9.15 -29.23 -6.82
N SER A 27 10.08 -29.25 -7.78
CA SER A 27 10.47 -28.10 -8.59
C SER A 27 9.27 -27.52 -9.36
N LYS A 28 8.44 -28.38 -9.94
CA LYS A 28 7.22 -27.97 -10.66
C LYS A 28 6.16 -27.35 -9.74
N GLY A 29 6.06 -27.83 -8.49
CA GLY A 29 5.20 -27.20 -7.48
C GLY A 29 5.66 -25.79 -7.11
N LEU A 30 6.97 -25.59 -6.95
CA LEU A 30 7.55 -24.27 -6.67
C LEU A 30 7.42 -23.31 -7.86
N GLU A 31 7.54 -23.81 -9.08
CA GLU A 31 7.29 -23.04 -10.31
C GLU A 31 5.83 -22.55 -10.37
N TYR A 32 4.86 -23.45 -10.12
CA TYR A 32 3.44 -23.08 -10.09
C TYR A 32 3.12 -22.06 -9.00
N ALA A 33 3.73 -22.18 -7.82
CA ALA A 33 3.60 -21.18 -6.76
C ALA A 33 4.13 -19.81 -7.20
N LYS A 34 5.28 -19.76 -7.90
CA LYS A 34 5.83 -18.51 -8.45
C LYS A 34 4.91 -17.90 -9.51
N GLU A 35 4.33 -18.70 -10.39
CA GLU A 35 3.38 -18.22 -11.40
C GLU A 35 2.14 -17.58 -10.78
N ILE A 36 1.55 -18.19 -9.74
CA ILE A 36 0.40 -17.61 -9.02
C ILE A 36 0.78 -16.29 -8.35
N ILE A 37 1.95 -16.23 -7.72
CA ILE A 37 2.42 -15.00 -7.07
C ILE A 37 2.64 -13.91 -8.12
N HIS A 38 3.25 -14.24 -9.26
CA HIS A 38 3.43 -13.30 -10.37
C HIS A 38 2.11 -12.81 -10.96
N SER A 39 1.12 -13.69 -11.14
CA SER A 39 -0.16 -13.32 -11.76
C SER A 39 -0.97 -12.34 -10.93
N HIS A 40 -0.71 -12.26 -9.62
CA HIS A 40 -1.35 -11.33 -8.70
C HIS A 40 -0.42 -10.22 -8.23
N MET A 41 0.81 -10.12 -8.75
CA MET A 41 1.79 -9.14 -8.28
C MET A 41 1.34 -7.70 -8.55
N ASP A 42 0.64 -7.49 -9.67
CA ASP A 42 0.07 -6.20 -10.06
C ASP A 42 -1.29 -5.92 -9.39
N ASP A 43 -1.97 -6.95 -8.88
CA ASP A 43 -3.27 -6.83 -8.19
C ASP A 43 -3.12 -6.39 -6.73
N VAL A 44 -1.92 -6.47 -6.16
CA VAL A 44 -1.69 -6.23 -4.73
C VAL A 44 -1.22 -4.80 -4.48
N THR A 45 -2.16 -3.91 -4.19
CA THR A 45 -1.88 -2.53 -3.77
C THR A 45 -1.42 -2.41 -2.30
N ASP A 46 -1.48 -3.49 -1.52
CA ASP A 46 -1.16 -3.47 -0.08
C ASP A 46 -0.60 -4.82 0.41
N THR A 47 0.63 -5.17 0.03
CA THR A 47 1.32 -6.39 0.53
C THR A 47 1.92 -6.21 1.92
N ASN A 48 1.72 -5.05 2.56
CA ASN A 48 2.34 -4.70 3.83
C ASN A 48 1.50 -5.13 5.05
N VAL A 49 0.82 -6.28 4.95
CA VAL A 49 -0.10 -6.85 5.95
C VAL A 49 0.57 -7.13 7.32
N GLY A 50 1.89 -6.92 7.46
CA GLY A 50 2.64 -7.10 8.71
C GLY A 50 3.12 -5.81 9.41
N SER A 51 3.08 -4.63 8.77
CA SER A 51 3.61 -3.41 9.38
C SER A 51 2.47 -2.63 10.03
N LYS A 52 2.44 -2.59 11.37
CA LYS A 52 1.43 -1.90 12.21
C LYS A 52 1.21 -0.40 11.93
N ASN A 53 1.82 0.16 10.89
CA ASN A 53 1.75 1.56 10.51
C ASN A 53 1.64 1.65 8.98
N ASN A 54 0.41 1.80 8.45
CA ASN A 54 0.14 2.07 7.02
C ASN A 54 0.64 3.47 6.56
N TRP A 55 1.57 4.08 7.30
CA TRP A 55 2.14 5.37 7.03
C TRP A 55 3.21 5.25 5.95
N ILE A 56 3.03 5.99 4.87
CA ILE A 56 3.97 6.11 3.75
C ILE A 56 4.77 7.40 3.95
N PRO A 57 6.10 7.34 4.18
CA PRO A 57 6.94 8.52 4.20
C PRO A 57 6.90 9.26 2.86
N CYS A 58 6.84 10.59 2.87
CA CYS A 58 6.87 11.38 1.63
C CYS A 58 8.17 11.20 0.82
N SER A 59 9.23 10.70 1.45
CA SER A 59 10.48 10.31 0.78
C SER A 59 10.39 9.00 0.02
N GLU A 60 9.43 8.14 0.36
CA GLU A 60 9.20 6.84 -0.31
C GLU A 60 8.15 6.95 -1.41
N GLY A 61 7.17 7.85 -1.25
CA GLY A 61 6.18 8.11 -2.29
C GLY A 61 5.20 9.21 -1.91
N LEU A 62 4.53 9.76 -2.92
CA LEU A 62 3.40 10.67 -2.79
C LEU A 62 2.12 10.00 -3.32
N PRO A 63 0.92 10.47 -2.91
CA PRO A 63 -0.32 9.93 -3.44
C PRO A 63 -0.40 10.05 -4.96
N ASN A 64 -0.89 9.00 -5.63
CA ASN A 64 -1.16 9.03 -7.06
C ASN A 64 -2.44 9.82 -7.37
N GLU A 65 -2.29 11.02 -7.94
CA GLU A 65 -3.39 11.97 -8.13
C GLU A 65 -4.54 11.40 -8.98
N ILE A 66 -4.27 10.48 -9.92
CA ILE A 66 -5.31 9.88 -10.80
C ILE A 66 -6.12 8.84 -10.03
N GLU A 67 -5.45 7.88 -9.40
CA GLU A 67 -6.07 6.79 -8.63
C GLU A 67 -6.88 7.33 -7.44
N PHE A 68 -6.40 8.40 -6.80
CA PHE A 68 -7.09 9.04 -5.68
C PHE A 68 -8.25 9.94 -6.10
N GLN A 69 -8.20 10.56 -7.28
CA GLN A 69 -9.33 11.30 -7.83
C GLN A 69 -10.52 10.39 -8.11
N GLU A 70 -10.28 9.16 -8.56
CA GLU A 70 -11.33 8.18 -8.87
C GLU A 70 -11.86 7.47 -7.61
N ALA A 71 -11.01 7.15 -6.63
CA ALA A 71 -11.41 6.38 -5.44
C ALA A 71 -11.77 7.20 -4.19
N TYR A 72 -11.25 8.43 -4.03
CA TYR A 72 -11.29 9.17 -2.76
C TYR A 72 -11.80 10.62 -2.84
N CYS A 73 -12.20 11.12 -4.01
CA CYS A 73 -12.84 12.43 -4.15
C CYS A 73 -14.23 12.46 -3.49
N ARG A 74 -14.28 12.66 -2.16
CA ARG A 74 -15.52 12.90 -1.42
C ARG A 74 -16.05 14.33 -1.59
N ASN A 75 -15.16 15.27 -1.94
CA ASN A 75 -15.50 16.64 -2.28
C ASN A 75 -14.81 16.98 -3.59
N GLN A 76 -15.48 17.72 -4.46
CA GLN A 76 -15.27 17.90 -5.91
C GLN A 76 -13.90 18.43 -6.36
N TYR A 77 -12.93 18.58 -5.45
CA TYR A 77 -11.75 19.44 -5.62
C TYR A 77 -10.39 18.80 -5.25
N ALA A 78 -10.34 17.82 -4.34
CA ALA A 78 -9.11 17.11 -3.96
C ALA A 78 -9.43 15.90 -3.06
N ALA A 79 -8.53 14.91 -3.05
CA ALA A 79 -8.59 13.80 -2.10
C ALA A 79 -8.01 14.23 -0.73
N GLU A 80 -8.63 13.72 0.34
CA GLU A 80 -8.23 13.97 1.73
C GLU A 80 -7.50 12.75 2.31
N PHE A 81 -6.48 12.99 3.13
CA PHE A 81 -5.59 11.97 3.68
C PHE A 81 -5.30 12.20 5.15
N LEU A 82 -4.96 11.14 5.87
CA LEU A 82 -4.27 11.26 7.15
C LEU A 82 -2.80 11.61 6.89
N VAL A 83 -2.28 12.61 7.63
CA VAL A 83 -0.93 13.13 7.45
C VAL A 83 -0.24 13.37 8.79
N THR A 84 1.09 13.32 8.78
CA THR A 84 1.93 13.86 9.84
C THR A 84 2.68 15.08 9.31
N ILE A 85 2.39 16.26 9.85
CA ILE A 85 3.10 17.50 9.52
C ILE A 85 4.48 17.49 10.19
N LYS A 86 5.50 18.00 9.51
CA LYS A 86 6.86 18.11 10.04
C LYS A 86 6.86 18.87 11.37
N GLY A 87 7.30 18.20 12.44
CA GLY A 87 7.38 18.78 13.79
C GLY A 87 6.08 18.71 14.60
N ALA A 88 4.98 18.21 14.02
CA ALA A 88 3.77 17.91 14.77
C ALA A 88 3.94 16.60 15.56
N THR A 89 3.32 16.53 16.75
CA THR A 89 3.32 15.33 17.60
C THR A 89 2.09 14.45 17.40
N ARG A 90 1.10 14.94 16.65
CA ARG A 90 -0.16 14.24 16.36
C ARG A 90 -0.46 14.30 14.86
N PRO A 91 -1.07 13.25 14.29
CA PRO A 91 -1.55 13.29 12.93
C PRO A 91 -2.78 14.20 12.79
N THR A 92 -3.06 14.63 11.57
CA THR A 92 -4.22 15.42 11.18
C THR A 92 -4.66 15.02 9.77
N THR A 93 -5.63 15.71 9.18
CA THR A 93 -6.01 15.53 7.77
C THR A 93 -5.63 16.74 6.93
N LEU A 94 -5.25 16.50 5.67
CA LEU A 94 -5.01 17.53 4.66
C LEU A 94 -5.44 17.02 3.29
N TYR A 95 -5.66 17.95 2.37
CA TYR A 95 -5.85 17.68 0.95
C TYR A 95 -4.52 17.62 0.23
N PHE A 96 -4.43 16.75 -0.79
CA PHE A 96 -3.28 16.68 -1.69
C PHE A 96 -3.69 17.02 -3.12
N ARG A 97 -2.96 17.92 -3.76
CA ARG A 97 -3.13 18.29 -5.17
C ARG A 97 -1.85 18.91 -5.71
N ASN A 98 -1.47 18.62 -6.95
CA ASN A 98 -0.29 19.21 -7.59
C ASN A 98 0.97 19.15 -6.69
N ASN A 99 1.27 18.00 -6.10
CA ASN A 99 2.40 17.80 -5.18
C ASN A 99 2.42 18.70 -3.94
N SER A 100 1.27 19.25 -3.54
CA SER A 100 1.14 20.17 -2.41
C SER A 100 0.08 19.71 -1.42
N TRP A 101 0.37 19.89 -0.13
CA TRP A 101 -0.52 19.55 0.99
C TRP A 101 -1.13 20.82 1.58
N PHE A 102 -2.45 20.87 1.70
CA PHE A 102 -3.15 22.06 2.19
C PHE A 102 -4.43 21.74 2.98
N ASP A 103 -4.83 22.65 3.86
CA ASP A 103 -6.09 22.57 4.60
C ASP A 103 -7.26 23.22 3.83
N GLU A 104 -8.46 23.20 4.39
CA GLU A 104 -9.65 23.84 3.81
C GLU A 104 -9.47 25.36 3.59
N GLY A 105 -8.64 26.01 4.41
CA GLY A 105 -8.24 27.41 4.28
C GLY A 105 -7.16 27.67 3.22
N ARG A 106 -6.69 26.64 2.51
CA ARG A 106 -5.58 26.68 1.56
C ARG A 106 -4.24 27.11 2.16
N ASN A 107 -4.04 26.87 3.46
CA ASN A 107 -2.71 26.98 4.06
C ASN A 107 -1.88 25.75 3.69
N TYR A 108 -0.61 25.95 3.33
CA TYR A 108 0.26 24.87 2.87
C TYR A 108 1.17 24.37 3.99
N TYR A 109 1.36 23.05 4.04
CA TYR A 109 2.13 22.40 5.10
C TYR A 109 3.18 21.45 4.55
N LYS A 110 4.30 21.33 5.28
CA LYS A 110 5.31 20.31 5.00
C LYS A 110 4.91 19.01 5.69
N VAL A 111 4.45 18.03 4.92
CA VAL A 111 4.12 16.68 5.40
C VAL A 111 5.34 15.77 5.33
N VAL A 112 5.49 14.87 6.31
CA VAL A 112 6.60 13.89 6.37
C VAL A 112 6.14 12.46 6.11
N ALA A 113 4.87 12.15 6.39
CA ALA A 113 4.27 10.85 6.10
C ALA A 113 2.76 11.01 5.91
N TRP A 114 2.16 10.13 5.12
CA TRP A 114 0.73 10.14 4.78
C TRP A 114 0.16 8.72 4.71
N GLN A 115 -1.17 8.59 4.76
CA GLN A 115 -1.90 7.37 4.43
C GLN A 115 -3.33 7.70 3.98
N PRO A 116 -4.01 6.80 3.24
CA PRO A 116 -5.43 6.94 2.93
C PRO A 116 -6.29 7.04 4.19
N LEU A 117 -7.46 7.68 4.09
CA LEU A 117 -8.44 7.61 5.18
C LEU A 117 -8.93 6.17 5.36
N PRO A 118 -9.17 5.72 6.61
CA PRO A 118 -9.77 4.41 6.84
C PRO A 118 -11.17 4.34 6.21
N ALA A 119 -11.60 3.12 5.88
CA ALA A 119 -12.95 2.87 5.40
C ALA A 119 -13.99 3.38 6.43
N PRO A 120 -15.13 3.94 5.98
CA PRO A 120 -16.21 4.32 6.87
C PRO A 120 -16.62 3.15 7.77
N TYR A 121 -16.89 3.44 9.04
CA TYR A 121 -17.47 2.44 9.94
C TYR A 121 -18.86 2.05 9.43
N LYS A 122 -19.09 0.75 9.22
CA LYS A 122 -20.33 0.25 8.61
C LYS A 122 -21.46 -0.02 9.61
N GLY A 123 -21.19 0.06 10.92
CA GLY A 123 -22.18 -0.30 11.96
C GLY A 123 -22.59 -1.79 11.92
N GLU A 124 -23.16 -2.27 13.01
CA GLU A 124 -24.08 -3.42 12.93
C GLU A 124 -25.42 -2.83 12.46
N GLU A 125 -26.02 -3.39 11.41
CA GLU A 125 -27.37 -3.01 11.01
C GLU A 125 -28.27 -3.12 12.24
N ALA A 126 -28.75 -1.98 12.74
CA ALA A 126 -29.78 -1.99 13.76
C ALA A 126 -31.01 -2.62 13.11
N ALA A 127 -31.30 -3.87 13.47
CA ALA A 127 -32.56 -4.53 13.18
C ALA A 127 -33.68 -3.67 13.79
N GLY A 128 -34.27 -2.81 12.95
CA GLY A 128 -35.49 -2.06 13.22
C GLY A 128 -36.70 -2.78 12.65
#